data_AF-A0ABC8RUB5-F1
#
_entry.id   AF-A0ABC8RUB5-F1
#
_cell.length_a   1.000
_cell.length_b   1.000
_cell.length_c   1.000
_cell.angle_alpha   90.00
_cell.angle_beta   90.00
_cell.angle_gamma   90.00
#
_symmetry.space_group_name_H-M   'P 1'
#
loop_
_entity.id
_entity.type
_entity.pdbx_description
1 polymer ?
#
loop_
_entity_poly.entity_id
_entity_poly.type
_entity_poly.pdbx_seq_one_letter_code
_entity_poly.pdbx_strand_id
1 'polypeptide(L)'
;MYSEVEISSYSTEPLEQSRMCSIDLAGPRVFFCADSVVDLMLRLGVNQYMEFQSTEASFVCDVDGKLWNVPDSRKAIFKDRSLGLTEKNQLMRFFNLVQEHLQAVGSVDGASGENKRISAEELESPFVVFLEKMGFSPKLKLYTSNHPSFSLRPSRAHWPISTF
;
A
#
# COMPACT_ATOMS: atom_id res chain seq x y z
N MET A 1 18.04 14.32 -1.55
CA MET A 1 18.71 13.45 -2.54
C MET A 1 18.07 13.76 -3.89
N TYR A 2 18.50 14.86 -4.52
CA TYR A 2 18.17 15.11 -5.92
C TYR A 2 19.32 14.51 -6.71
N SER A 3 19.01 13.62 -7.64
CA SER A 3 19.97 13.03 -8.57
C SER A 3 20.66 14.16 -9.35
N GLU A 4 21.94 14.03 -9.59
CA GLU A 4 22.67 14.85 -10.55
C GLU A 4 22.12 14.52 -11.94
N VAL A 5 21.20 15.35 -12.44
CA VAL A 5 20.61 15.18 -13.77
C VAL A 5 21.61 15.71 -14.78
N GLU A 6 22.43 14.83 -15.35
CA GLU A 6 23.29 15.16 -16.48
C GLU A 6 22.46 15.16 -17.78
N ILE A 7 22.32 16.32 -18.40
CA ILE A 7 21.69 16.47 -19.70
C ILE A 7 22.74 16.12 -20.77
N SER A 8 22.66 14.91 -21.32
CA SER A 8 23.66 14.36 -22.26
C SER A 8 23.34 14.58 -23.75
N SER A 9 22.16 15.14 -24.06
CA SER A 9 21.66 15.25 -25.43
C SER A 9 20.78 16.49 -25.57
N TYR A 10 21.13 17.35 -26.53
CA TYR A 10 20.31 18.46 -27.00
C TYR A 10 19.96 18.20 -28.47
N SER A 11 18.68 17.95 -28.73
CA SER A 11 18.15 18.02 -30.10
C SER A 11 17.66 19.45 -30.34
N THR A 12 18.10 20.07 -31.43
CA THR A 12 17.57 21.37 -31.89
C THR A 12 16.20 21.25 -32.54
N GLU A 13 15.78 20.03 -32.89
CA GLU A 13 14.47 19.77 -33.47
C GLU A 13 13.37 19.90 -32.42
N PRO A 14 12.28 20.64 -32.70
CA PRO A 14 11.14 20.70 -31.81
C PRO A 14 10.61 19.31 -31.53
N LEU A 15 10.49 18.95 -30.24
CA LEU A 15 9.75 17.76 -29.84
C LEU A 15 8.28 18.01 -30.17
N GLU A 16 7.83 17.50 -31.31
CA GLU A 16 6.46 17.68 -31.85
C GLU A 16 5.37 17.33 -30.82
N GLN A 17 5.69 16.44 -29.88
CA GLN A 17 4.78 15.95 -28.83
C GLN A 17 5.08 16.51 -27.43
N SER A 18 5.94 17.53 -27.30
CA SER A 18 6.31 18.11 -25.99
C SER A 18 5.10 18.51 -25.13
N ARG A 19 4.04 19.05 -25.75
CA ARG A 19 2.80 19.45 -25.06
C ARG A 19 1.91 18.29 -24.62
N MET A 20 2.17 17.07 -25.11
CA MET A 20 1.46 15.85 -24.70
C MET A 20 2.12 15.17 -23.49
N CYS A 21 3.33 15.60 -23.12
CA CYS A 21 4.07 15.07 -22.00
C CYS A 21 3.95 16.01 -20.79
N SER A 22 3.54 15.46 -19.65
CA SER A 22 3.60 16.14 -18.37
C SER A 22 4.56 15.36 -17.46
N ILE A 23 5.62 16.01 -16.99
CA ILE A 23 6.64 15.41 -16.14
C ILE A 23 6.50 15.98 -14.73
N ASP A 24 6.24 15.13 -13.76
CA ASP A 24 6.22 15.50 -12.35
C ASP A 24 7.64 15.60 -11.80
N LEU A 25 8.10 16.83 -11.54
CA LEU A 25 9.44 17.10 -11.00
C LEU A 25 9.60 16.67 -9.54
N ALA A 26 8.50 16.53 -8.80
CA ALA A 26 8.53 16.04 -7.41
C ALA A 26 8.57 14.49 -7.34
N GLY A 27 8.53 13.82 -8.50
CA GLY A 27 8.39 12.38 -8.65
C GLY A 27 6.93 11.95 -8.57
N PRO A 28 6.46 11.00 -9.42
CA PRO A 28 5.07 10.57 -9.44
C PRO A 28 4.56 10.13 -8.06
N ARG A 29 3.40 10.64 -7.68
CA ARG A 29 2.71 10.28 -6.43
C ARG A 29 1.36 9.67 -6.73
N VAL A 30 0.95 8.74 -5.88
CA VAL A 30 -0.37 8.12 -5.91
C VAL A 30 -1.18 8.58 -4.70
N PHE A 31 -2.48 8.78 -4.90
CA PHE A 31 -3.42 9.04 -3.82
C PHE A 31 -4.01 7.72 -3.33
N PHE A 32 -4.12 7.54 -2.02
CA PHE A 32 -4.95 6.47 -1.47
C PHE A 32 -6.41 6.88 -1.54
N CYS A 33 -7.27 6.01 -2.07
CA CYS A 33 -8.69 6.32 -2.27
C CYS A 33 -9.42 6.70 -0.98
N ALA A 34 -9.02 6.12 0.15
CA ALA A 34 -9.58 6.38 1.47
C ALA A 34 -8.74 7.36 2.32
N ASP A 35 -8.01 8.27 1.67
CA ASP A 35 -7.24 9.31 2.37
C ASP A 35 -8.09 10.56 2.62
N SER A 36 -7.88 11.17 3.79
CA SER A 36 -8.41 12.47 4.19
C SER A 36 -8.21 13.58 3.15
N VAL A 37 -7.14 13.54 2.34
CA VAL A 37 -6.92 14.52 1.26
C VAL A 37 -7.93 14.36 0.12
N VAL A 38 -8.33 13.12 -0.19
CA VAL A 38 -9.36 12.83 -1.20
C VAL A 38 -10.72 13.33 -0.69
N ASP A 39 -11.05 13.07 0.57
CA ASP A 39 -12.25 13.60 1.21
C ASP A 39 -12.28 15.14 1.21
N LEU A 40 -11.13 15.79 1.41
CA LEU A 40 -11.02 17.24 1.34
C LEU A 40 -11.23 17.76 -0.10
N MET A 41 -10.63 17.12 -1.10
CA MET A 41 -10.80 17.49 -2.51
C MET A 41 -12.28 17.41 -2.93
N LEU A 42 -12.99 16.37 -2.49
CA LEU A 42 -14.43 16.22 -2.74
C LEU A 42 -15.23 17.35 -2.07
N ARG A 43 -14.97 17.65 -0.79
CA ARG A 43 -15.67 18.73 -0.06
C ARG A 43 -15.44 20.11 -0.65
N LEU A 44 -14.25 20.35 -1.20
CA LEU A 44 -13.89 21.62 -1.84
C LEU A 44 -14.29 21.69 -3.33
N GLY A 45 -14.86 20.63 -3.90
CA GLY A 45 -15.24 20.58 -5.32
C GLY A 45 -14.07 20.53 -6.30
N VAL A 46 -12.86 20.21 -5.82
CA VAL A 46 -11.63 20.13 -6.65
C VAL A 46 -11.75 19.04 -7.72
N ASN A 47 -12.55 18.01 -7.47
CA ASN A 47 -12.86 16.93 -8.40
C ASN A 47 -13.56 17.40 -9.70
N GLN A 48 -13.99 18.66 -9.80
CA GLN A 48 -14.53 19.24 -11.03
C GLN A 48 -13.43 19.68 -12.01
N TYR A 49 -12.18 19.71 -11.58
CA TYR A 49 -11.04 20.26 -12.34
C TYR A 49 -9.94 19.23 -12.63
N MET A 50 -10.10 18.00 -12.16
CA MET A 50 -9.13 16.93 -12.37
C MET A 50 -9.83 15.59 -12.48
N GLU A 51 -9.18 14.68 -13.20
CA GLU A 51 -9.60 13.29 -13.33
C GLU A 51 -8.53 12.40 -12.71
N PHE A 52 -8.96 11.26 -12.15
CA PHE A 52 -8.08 10.26 -11.59
C PHE A 52 -8.13 8.99 -12.42
N GLN A 53 -6.97 8.38 -12.62
CA GLN A 53 -6.85 7.04 -13.17
C GLN A 53 -6.39 6.09 -12.05
N SER A 54 -7.08 4.95 -11.93
CA SER A 54 -6.69 3.91 -10.98
C SER A 54 -5.39 3.24 -11.39
N THR A 55 -4.56 2.86 -10.42
CA THR A 55 -3.41 2.00 -10.66
C THR A 55 -3.85 0.59 -11.07
N GLU A 56 -3.26 0.05 -12.13
CA GLU A 56 -3.63 -1.28 -12.65
C GLU A 56 -2.96 -2.43 -11.90
N ALA A 57 -1.77 -2.21 -11.36
CA ALA A 57 -1.00 -3.23 -10.66
C ALA A 57 0.02 -2.60 -9.71
N SER A 58 0.32 -3.34 -8.63
CA SER A 58 1.39 -3.01 -7.70
C SER A 58 2.46 -4.10 -7.74
N PHE A 59 3.73 -3.69 -7.69
CA PHE A 59 4.87 -4.61 -7.73
C PHE A 59 5.82 -4.32 -6.58
N VAL A 60 6.46 -5.38 -6.08
CA VAL A 60 7.63 -5.27 -5.20
C VAL A 60 8.85 -5.84 -5.90
N CYS A 61 10.00 -5.24 -5.65
CA CYS A 61 11.28 -5.69 -6.16
C CYS A 61 11.97 -6.56 -5.11
N ASP A 62 12.48 -7.72 -5.50
CA ASP A 62 13.32 -8.53 -4.62
C ASP A 62 14.79 -8.09 -4.64
N VAL A 63 15.62 -8.78 -3.85
CA VAL A 63 17.05 -8.50 -3.74
C VAL A 63 17.83 -8.70 -5.05
N ASP A 64 17.29 -9.51 -5.96
CA ASP A 64 17.88 -9.82 -7.27
C ASP A 64 17.38 -8.87 -8.37
N GLY A 65 16.57 -7.87 -8.01
CA GLY A 65 16.03 -6.87 -8.94
C GLY A 65 14.77 -7.34 -9.69
N LYS A 66 14.19 -8.49 -9.33
CA LYS A 66 13.02 -9.04 -10.01
C LYS A 66 11.74 -8.48 -9.40
N LEU A 67 10.82 -8.07 -10.29
CA LEU A 67 9.52 -7.56 -9.92
C LEU A 67 8.50 -8.69 -9.71
N TRP A 68 7.76 -8.59 -8.61
CA TRP A 68 6.69 -9.50 -8.24
C TRP A 68 5.39 -8.73 -8.07
N ASN A 69 4.34 -9.19 -8.73
CA ASN A 69 3.01 -8.62 -8.55
C ASN A 69 2.53 -8.87 -7.11
N VAL A 70 2.01 -7.83 -6.47
CA VAL A 70 1.40 -7.92 -5.14
C VAL A 70 -0.10 -8.15 -5.34
N PRO A 71 -0.65 -9.29 -4.91
CA PRO A 71 -2.08 -9.54 -5.02
C PRO A 71 -2.85 -8.58 -4.11
N ASP A 72 -3.78 -7.83 -4.71
CA ASP A 72 -4.52 -6.72 -4.11
C ASP A 72 -5.87 -7.12 -3.49
N SER A 73 -6.28 -8.38 -3.67
CA SER A 73 -7.62 -8.86 -3.31
C SER A 73 -7.62 -10.33 -2.96
N ARG A 74 -8.64 -10.79 -2.21
CA ARG A 74 -8.86 -12.22 -1.91
C ARG A 74 -8.89 -13.07 -3.19
N LYS A 75 -9.50 -12.55 -4.25
CA LYS A 75 -9.57 -13.21 -5.56
C LYS A 75 -8.19 -13.28 -6.23
N ALA A 76 -7.39 -12.21 -6.17
CA ALA A 76 -6.02 -12.19 -6.69
C ALA A 76 -5.12 -13.20 -5.95
N ILE A 77 -5.18 -13.23 -4.61
CA ILE A 77 -4.45 -14.20 -3.78
C ILE A 77 -4.82 -15.63 -4.17
N PHE A 78 -6.11 -15.92 -4.33
CA PHE A 78 -6.56 -17.24 -4.70
C PHE A 78 -6.04 -17.66 -6.08
N LYS A 79 -6.05 -16.75 -7.06
CA LYS A 79 -5.58 -17.00 -8.43
C LYS A 79 -4.06 -17.03 -8.59
N ASP A 80 -3.31 -16.43 -7.67
CA ASP A 80 -1.86 -16.36 -7.74
C ASP A 80 -1.24 -17.76 -7.64
N ARG A 81 -0.54 -18.18 -8.70
CA ARG A 81 0.13 -19.49 -8.77
C ARG A 81 1.51 -19.48 -8.12
N SER A 82 2.06 -18.30 -7.84
CA SER A 82 3.35 -18.12 -7.19
C SER A 82 3.27 -18.28 -5.67
N LEU A 83 2.06 -18.36 -5.11
CA LEU A 83 1.81 -18.56 -3.69
C LEU A 83 1.33 -20.00 -3.42
N GLY A 84 1.99 -20.65 -2.46
CA GLY A 84 1.55 -21.96 -1.96
C GLY A 84 0.28 -21.86 -1.10
N LEU A 85 -0.38 -23.00 -0.84
CA LEU A 85 -1.58 -23.04 0.01
C LEU A 85 -1.33 -22.47 1.41
N THR A 86 -0.17 -22.77 2.00
CA THR A 86 0.25 -22.25 3.31
C THR A 86 0.37 -20.73 3.29
N GLU A 87 1.02 -20.16 2.27
CA GLU A 87 1.21 -18.71 2.15
C GLU A 87 -0.12 -17.98 1.95
N LYS A 88 -1.02 -18.54 1.13
CA LYS A 88 -2.38 -18.02 0.96
C LYS A 88 -3.15 -18.02 2.28
N ASN A 89 -3.06 -19.10 3.05
CA ASN A 89 -3.71 -19.19 4.35
C ASN A 89 -3.13 -18.17 5.35
N GLN A 90 -1.81 -17.93 5.34
CA GLN A 90 -1.16 -16.93 6.17
C GLN A 90 -1.64 -15.51 5.83
N LEU A 91 -1.65 -15.14 4.54
CA LEU A 91 -2.18 -13.86 4.08
C LEU A 91 -3.64 -13.65 4.48
N MET A 92 -4.48 -14.65 4.29
CA MET A 92 -5.90 -14.57 4.65
C MET A 92 -6.10 -14.38 6.17
N ARG A 93 -5.31 -15.06 7.01
CA ARG A 93 -5.33 -14.87 8.46
C ARG A 93 -4.91 -13.46 8.85
N PHE A 94 -3.84 -12.95 8.24
CA PHE A 94 -3.39 -11.59 8.48
C PHE A 94 -4.43 -10.55 8.08
N PHE A 95 -5.05 -10.66 6.90
CA PHE A 95 -6.08 -9.70 6.48
C PHE A 95 -7.31 -9.73 7.39
N ASN A 96 -7.74 -10.91 7.82
CA ASN A 96 -8.84 -11.01 8.77
C ASN A 96 -8.46 -10.38 10.12
N LEU A 97 -7.25 -10.61 10.63
CA LEU A 97 -6.77 -10.00 11.87
C LEU A 97 -6.76 -8.47 11.78
N VAL A 98 -6.21 -7.91 10.70
CA VAL A 98 -6.19 -6.46 10.48
C VAL A 98 -7.62 -5.93 10.38
N GLN A 99 -8.50 -6.56 9.58
CA GLN A 99 -9.89 -6.14 9.44
C GLN A 99 -10.65 -6.15 10.78
N GLU A 100 -10.48 -7.21 11.58
CA GLU A 100 -11.08 -7.32 12.91
C GLU A 100 -10.55 -6.23 13.85
N HIS A 101 -9.24 -5.93 13.83
CA HIS A 101 -8.65 -4.84 14.61
C HIS A 101 -9.22 -3.47 14.22
N LEU A 102 -9.34 -3.19 12.92
CA LEU A 102 -9.89 -1.93 12.42
C LEU A 102 -11.35 -1.72 12.84
N GLN A 103 -12.17 -2.77 12.73
CA GLN A 103 -13.57 -2.72 13.16
C GLN A 103 -13.69 -2.45 14.66
N ALA A 104 -12.85 -3.08 15.49
CA ALA A 104 -12.85 -2.89 16.93
C ALA A 104 -12.39 -1.49 17.35
N VAL A 105 -11.47 -0.86 16.60
CA VAL A 105 -11.03 0.52 16.86
C VAL A 105 -12.11 1.54 16.43
N GLY A 106 -12.89 1.24 15.39
CA GLY A 106 -13.97 2.10 14.91
C GLY A 106 -15.30 1.99 15.67
N SER A 107 -15.53 0.90 16.41
CA SER A 107 -16.75 0.71 17.22
C SER A 107 -16.66 1.43 18.57
N VAL A 108 -17.66 2.26 18.88
CA VAL A 108 -17.77 3.03 20.14
C VAL A 108 -17.95 2.11 21.36
N ASP A 109 -18.46 0.90 21.18
CA ASP A 109 -18.64 -0.09 22.24
C ASP A 109 -17.54 -1.16 22.15
N GLY A 110 -16.54 -1.06 23.05
CA GLY A 110 -15.36 -1.92 23.13
C GLY A 110 -15.61 -3.37 23.58
N ALA A 111 -16.65 -4.03 23.05
CA ALA A 111 -17.01 -5.40 23.40
C ALA A 111 -16.83 -6.35 22.20
N SER A 112 -15.59 -6.78 21.96
CA SER A 112 -15.33 -8.02 21.21
C SER A 112 -13.99 -8.61 21.63
N GLY A 113 -13.93 -9.93 21.76
CA GLY A 113 -12.97 -10.69 22.56
C GLY A 113 -11.49 -10.34 22.38
N GLU A 114 -10.79 -10.21 23.50
CA GLU A 114 -9.36 -9.85 23.61
C GLU A 114 -8.42 -10.73 22.77
N ASN A 115 -8.81 -11.97 22.45
CA ASN A 115 -7.95 -12.95 21.77
C ASN A 115 -7.79 -12.74 20.25
N LYS A 116 -8.40 -11.71 19.65
CA LYS A 116 -8.33 -11.44 18.20
C LYS A 116 -7.82 -10.04 17.83
N ARG A 117 -7.44 -9.23 18.82
CA ARG A 117 -6.95 -7.87 18.60
C ARG A 117 -5.42 -7.86 18.64
N ILE A 118 -4.80 -7.15 17.69
CA ILE A 118 -3.37 -6.81 17.76
C ILE A 118 -3.12 -6.05 19.07
N SER A 119 -2.19 -6.53 19.90
CA SER A 119 -1.94 -5.95 21.21
C SER A 119 -1.24 -4.58 21.10
N ALA A 120 -1.32 -3.75 22.14
CA ALA A 120 -0.64 -2.45 22.14
C ALA A 120 0.88 -2.60 22.02
N GLU A 121 1.44 -3.63 22.65
CA GLU A 121 2.87 -3.96 22.57
C GLU A 121 3.27 -4.39 21.16
N GLU A 122 2.39 -5.12 20.45
CA GLU A 122 2.63 -5.51 19.06
C GLU A 122 2.57 -4.30 18.11
N LEU A 123 1.67 -3.34 18.36
CA LEU A 123 1.56 -2.11 17.56
C LEU A 123 2.77 -1.19 17.70
N GLU A 124 3.38 -1.14 18.88
CA GLU A 124 4.62 -0.38 19.14
C GLU A 124 5.86 -1.10 18.62
N SER A 125 5.78 -2.41 18.35
CA SER A 125 6.89 -3.18 17.80
C SER A 125 7.12 -2.86 16.32
N PRO A 126 8.38 -2.95 15.82
CA PRO A 126 8.63 -2.79 14.39
C PRO A 126 7.82 -3.80 13.57
N PHE A 127 7.17 -3.35 12.50
CA PHE A 127 6.25 -4.19 11.74
C PHE A 127 6.87 -5.51 11.23
N VAL A 128 8.17 -5.52 10.91
CA VAL A 128 8.89 -6.76 10.55
C VAL A 128 8.88 -7.80 11.67
N VAL A 129 9.01 -7.38 12.93
CA VAL A 129 8.99 -8.26 14.11
C VAL A 129 7.60 -8.88 14.29
N PHE A 130 6.55 -8.08 14.05
CA PHE A 130 5.18 -8.58 14.06
C PHE A 130 4.93 -9.63 12.96
N LEU A 131 5.43 -9.40 11.75
CA LEU A 131 5.33 -10.36 10.64
C LEU A 131 6.09 -11.67 10.92
N GLU A 132 7.22 -11.58 11.64
CA GLU A 132 7.98 -12.74 12.11
C GLU A 132 7.19 -13.60 13.08
N LYS A 133 6.52 -12.97 14.04
CA LYS A 133 5.65 -13.66 14.99
C LYS A 133 4.51 -14.41 14.30
N MET A 134 4.01 -13.91 13.17
CA MET A 134 3.00 -14.61 12.35
C MET A 134 3.55 -15.75 11.48
N GLY A 135 4.87 -15.94 11.43
CA GLY A 135 5.50 -16.99 10.64
C GLY A 135 5.48 -16.73 9.13
N PHE A 136 5.47 -15.46 8.72
CA PHE A 136 5.47 -15.09 7.29
C PHE A 136 6.76 -15.53 6.60
N SER A 137 6.63 -16.12 5.41
CA SER A 137 7.79 -16.41 4.55
C SER A 137 8.50 -15.10 4.14
N PRO A 138 9.80 -15.11 3.79
CA PRO A 138 10.52 -13.92 3.35
C PRO A 138 9.81 -13.18 2.20
N LYS A 139 9.20 -13.93 1.28
CA LYS A 139 8.39 -13.40 0.18
C LYS A 139 7.16 -12.65 0.69
N LEU A 140 6.43 -13.21 1.66
CA LEU A 140 5.26 -12.55 2.24
C LEU A 140 5.66 -11.30 3.04
N LYS A 141 6.79 -11.33 3.74
CA LYS A 141 7.34 -10.14 4.41
C LYS A 141 7.64 -9.04 3.39
N LEU A 142 8.19 -9.37 2.22
CA LEU A 142 8.44 -8.40 1.16
C LEU A 142 7.13 -7.75 0.68
N TYR A 143 6.07 -8.55 0.52
CA TYR A 143 4.75 -8.08 0.09
C TYR A 143 4.12 -7.12 1.10
N THR A 144 4.22 -7.41 2.40
CA THR A 144 3.58 -6.59 3.43
C THR A 144 4.43 -5.43 3.89
N SER A 145 5.75 -5.55 4.00
CA SER A 145 6.59 -4.47 4.54
C SER A 145 6.78 -3.29 3.57
N ASN A 146 6.84 -3.56 2.27
CA ASN A 146 7.12 -2.52 1.25
C ASN A 146 5.86 -1.99 0.57
N HIS A 147 4.72 -2.66 0.74
CA HIS A 147 3.49 -2.19 0.12
C HIS A 147 2.92 -1.01 0.92
N PRO A 148 2.59 0.12 0.26
CA PRO A 148 2.23 1.35 0.95
C PRO A 148 1.00 1.21 1.86
N SER A 149 0.04 0.35 1.52
CA SER A 149 -1.16 0.09 2.32
C SER A 149 -0.90 -0.75 3.59
N PHE A 150 0.29 -1.36 3.72
CA PHE A 150 0.64 -2.22 4.86
C PHE A 150 1.81 -1.68 5.68
N SER A 151 2.46 -0.59 5.23
CA SER A 151 3.43 0.14 6.04
C SER A 151 2.69 0.82 7.21
N LEU A 152 2.72 0.18 8.37
CA LEU A 152 2.16 0.73 9.60
C LEU A 152 3.02 1.92 9.99
N ARG A 153 2.57 3.14 9.64
CA ARG A 153 3.23 4.33 10.17
C ARG A 153 2.88 4.44 11.65
N PRO A 154 3.87 4.45 12.57
CA PRO A 154 3.62 4.48 14.03
C PRO A 154 2.92 5.76 14.53
N SER A 155 2.75 6.78 13.69
CA SER A 155 2.44 8.14 14.14
C SER A 155 0.95 8.52 14.14
N ARG A 156 0.02 7.65 13.73
CA ARG A 156 -1.42 7.94 13.89
C ARG A 156 -2.15 6.66 14.23
N ALA A 157 -2.77 6.64 15.42
CA ALA A 157 -3.70 5.62 15.91
C ALA A 157 -5.00 5.50 15.08
N HIS A 158 -4.99 5.92 13.81
CA HIS A 158 -6.06 5.77 12.86
C HIS A 158 -5.47 5.17 11.60
N TRP A 159 -5.65 3.88 11.47
CA TRP A 159 -5.41 3.17 10.25
C TRP A 159 -6.45 3.64 9.22
N PRO A 160 -6.05 4.08 8.02
CA PRO A 160 -7.01 4.38 6.97
C PRO A 160 -7.76 3.09 6.65
N ILE A 161 -9.09 3.14 6.72
CA ILE A 161 -9.98 2.05 6.31
C ILE A 161 -9.89 1.98 4.78
N SER A 162 -8.84 1.34 4.27
CA SER A 162 -8.86 0.83 2.90
C SER A 162 -9.60 -0.49 2.95
N THR A 163 -10.90 -0.44 2.69
CA THR A 163 -11.68 -1.63 2.37
C THR A 163 -11.04 -2.31 1.16
N PHE A 164 -10.61 -3.56 1.31
CA PHE A 164 -10.24 -4.46 0.21
C PHE A 164 -11.47 -4.84 -0.62
#